data_AF-A0A6A7W7L5-F1
#
_entry.id   AF-A0A6A7W7L5-F1
#
_cell.length_a   1.000
_cell.length_b   1.000
_cell.length_c   1.000
_cell.angle_alpha   90.00
_cell.angle_beta   90.00
_cell.angle_gamma   90.00
#
_symmetry.space_group_name_H-M   'P 1'
#
loop_
_entity.id
_entity.type
_entity.pdbx_description
1 polymer ?
#
loop_
_entity_poly.entity_id
_entity_poly.type
_entity_poly.pdbx_seq_one_letter_code
_entity_poly.pdbx_strand_id
1 'polypeptide(L)'
;MEDIQEKYNHLLLQNEALRQENEELKLLLHAHGIEYKPKHAEEKDAAYSPCTFPSVKLSIEERVTLFHSLFKGREDVFARRWFSKTTGKSGYQPVCINEWRRGVCDKKKFKCADCPNRHFAPLTYQYLYRHLEGKDENCCDVVGLYAIMPDNNCAFLCADFDDKSCKHGYKDDVLAFVGVCKEWNIPYAIERSRSGNGAHIWIFFEEPIPAFKARRLGNAILTEAMRHNGRMSFNSYDRFFPNQDRMPEGGFGNLVALPLQGQARKRRNSVFVDDDFLVYKDQWAFLYNINKMKNKEVDMLLNLHVCEELGALTTSSESKPWVTPITQDISKSDFYSEIEITKADKIYIPLKAVSAKVLNHLKRIASFKNPEFYCKQALRLSTYSTPRIISCFDITDDYLAMPRGCEDAILSFLNENGVKYNIVDETNHGTPISISFQGKEREEQLAAINALLMHCNGVLHATTAFGKTVTAVAIIARKKVSTLILVHSKALLAQWHERLTEFLNIDYVEPPVPNKRGRCKKFSAIGCLDSTGNSLHGIVDVALIQSCLDGDSVKPFVENYGMVIVDECHHVSSITFENVLKGVKAHTVYGLTATPIRKDGHQPIIFIPQFGITECLIRYKCSVNT
;
A
#
# COMPACT_ATOMS: atom_id res chain seq x y z
N MET A 1 34.45 46.45 -2.06
CA MET A 1 35.25 45.40 -2.72
C MET A 1 36.56 45.15 -1.99
N GLU A 2 37.22 46.17 -1.43
CA GLU A 2 38.46 46.02 -0.63
C GLU A 2 38.30 45.10 0.61
N ASP A 3 37.20 45.21 1.36
CA ASP A 3 36.92 44.38 2.56
C ASP A 3 36.81 42.85 2.26
N ILE A 4 36.40 42.46 1.05
CA ILE A 4 36.33 41.04 0.67
C ILE A 4 37.72 40.51 0.31
N GLN A 5 38.54 41.34 -0.33
CA GLN A 5 39.90 40.96 -0.72
C GLN A 5 40.81 40.83 0.51
N GLU A 6 40.66 41.70 1.51
CA GLU A 6 41.37 41.58 2.77
C GLU A 6 40.98 40.31 3.54
N LYS A 7 39.68 39.99 3.62
CA LYS A 7 39.20 38.74 4.22
C LYS A 7 39.71 37.50 3.48
N TYR A 8 39.76 37.55 2.15
CA TYR A 8 40.30 36.46 1.34
C TYR A 8 41.81 36.25 1.57
N ASN A 9 42.57 37.35 1.62
CA ASN A 9 44.01 37.29 1.90
C ASN A 9 44.30 36.80 3.32
N HIS A 10 43.49 37.21 4.30
CA HIS A 10 43.57 36.71 5.67
C HIS A 10 43.27 35.20 5.76
N LEU A 11 42.26 34.73 5.04
CA LEU A 11 41.93 33.29 4.96
C LEU A 11 43.04 32.48 4.28
N LEU A 12 43.68 33.02 3.25
CA LEU A 12 44.84 32.38 2.61
C LEU A 12 46.01 32.22 3.57
N LEU A 13 46.35 33.28 4.31
CA LEU A 13 47.41 33.25 5.33
C LEU A 13 47.10 32.23 6.43
N GLN A 14 45.86 32.19 6.91
CA GLN A 14 45.43 31.18 7.89
C GLN A 14 45.49 29.75 7.32
N ASN A 15 45.14 29.55 6.05
CA ASN A 15 45.20 28.23 5.41
C ASN A 15 46.65 27.75 5.27
N GLU A 16 47.57 28.64 4.91
CA GLU A 16 49.00 28.32 4.84
C GLU A 16 49.58 27.98 6.21
N ALA A 17 49.26 28.75 7.25
CA ALA A 17 49.67 28.45 8.62
C ALA A 17 49.17 27.07 9.09
N LEU A 18 47.89 26.76 8.85
CA LEU A 18 47.29 25.46 9.20
C LEU A 18 47.89 24.30 8.41
N ARG A 19 48.35 24.53 7.16
CA ARG A 19 49.04 23.51 6.36
C ARG A 19 50.44 23.24 6.91
N GLN A 20 51.17 24.27 7.31
CA GLN A 20 52.49 24.13 7.93
C GLN A 20 52.38 23.40 9.27
N GLU A 21 51.43 23.79 10.12
CA GLU A 21 51.16 23.12 11.40
C GLU A 21 50.78 21.64 11.20
N ASN A 22 49.96 21.33 10.18
CA ASN A 22 49.64 19.94 9.85
C ASN A 22 50.87 19.13 9.40
N GLU A 23 51.78 19.71 8.64
CA GLU A 23 53.02 19.03 8.24
C GLU A 23 53.93 18.79 9.45
N GLU A 24 54.06 19.76 10.36
CA GLU A 24 54.81 19.57 11.61
C GLU A 24 54.20 18.47 12.48
N LEU A 25 52.88 18.43 12.60
CA LEU A 25 52.16 17.37 13.33
C LEU A 25 52.35 16.00 12.68
N LYS A 26 52.32 15.89 11.35
CA LYS A 26 52.61 14.64 10.64
C LYS A 26 54.05 14.17 10.88
N LEU A 27 55.02 15.08 10.86
CA LEU A 27 56.42 14.78 11.16
C LEU A 27 56.58 14.30 12.61
N LEU A 28 55.89 14.94 13.56
CA LEU A 28 55.83 14.53 14.97
C LEU A 28 55.23 13.13 15.14
N LEU A 29 54.13 12.83 14.44
CA LEU A 29 53.50 11.50 14.46
C LEU A 29 54.45 10.43 13.90
N HIS A 30 55.14 10.72 12.79
CA HIS A 30 56.12 9.82 12.21
C HIS A 30 57.34 9.60 13.13
N ALA A 31 57.82 10.65 13.80
CA ALA A 31 58.91 10.56 14.77
C ALA A 31 58.57 9.69 16.00
N HIS A 32 57.28 9.62 16.37
CA HIS A 32 56.78 8.78 17.46
C HIS A 32 56.26 7.40 16.99
N GLY A 33 56.46 7.04 15.72
CA GLY A 33 56.06 5.75 15.16
C GLY A 33 54.54 5.56 15.04
N ILE A 34 53.76 6.65 15.06
CA ILE A 34 52.30 6.61 14.95
C ILE A 34 51.93 6.78 13.46
N GLU A 35 51.36 5.74 12.86
CA GLU A 35 50.94 5.74 11.46
C GLU A 35 49.75 6.70 11.24
N TYR A 36 49.97 7.80 10.51
CA TYR A 36 48.90 8.71 10.10
C TYR A 36 48.27 8.23 8.79
N LYS A 37 47.09 7.60 8.88
CA LYS A 37 46.29 7.23 7.70
C LYS A 37 45.37 8.39 7.28
N PRO A 38 45.52 8.97 6.07
CA PRO A 38 44.61 10.00 5.61
C PRO A 38 43.20 9.43 5.41
N LYS A 39 42.20 9.97 6.13
CA LYS A 39 40.78 9.56 6.06
C LYS A 39 40.14 9.60 4.65
N HIS A 40 40.83 10.14 3.63
CA HIS A 40 40.29 10.32 2.28
C HIS A 40 41.04 9.57 1.17
N ALA A 41 42.03 8.72 1.48
CA ALA A 41 42.74 7.98 0.44
C ALA A 41 42.07 6.64 0.04
N GLU A 42 41.22 6.06 0.88
CA GLU A 42 40.64 4.72 0.65
C GLU A 42 39.29 4.70 -0.10
N GLU A 43 38.64 5.85 -0.35
CA GLU A 43 37.29 5.90 -0.96
C GLU A 43 37.24 5.80 -2.50
N LYS A 44 38.37 5.79 -3.21
CA LYS A 44 38.33 5.86 -4.69
C LYS A 44 37.96 4.55 -5.38
N ASP A 45 38.24 3.38 -4.80
CA ASP A 45 38.03 2.09 -5.47
C ASP A 45 36.77 1.33 -5.06
N ALA A 46 36.13 1.65 -3.93
CA ALA A 46 34.92 0.96 -3.46
C ALA A 46 33.62 1.35 -4.21
N ALA A 47 33.68 2.27 -5.17
CA ALA A 47 32.50 2.77 -5.86
C ALA A 47 32.12 1.99 -7.14
N TYR A 48 33.01 1.10 -7.59
CA TYR A 48 32.86 0.40 -8.86
C TYR A 48 32.78 -1.10 -8.66
N SER A 49 31.93 -1.74 -9.45
CA SER A 49 31.77 -3.19 -9.48
C SER A 49 33.09 -3.88 -9.86
N PRO A 50 33.42 -5.04 -9.23
CA PRO A 50 34.53 -5.87 -9.67
C PRO A 50 34.25 -6.57 -11.01
N CYS A 51 32.99 -6.62 -11.47
CA CYS A 51 32.61 -7.24 -12.73
C CYS A 51 33.19 -6.48 -13.93
N THR A 52 33.96 -7.18 -14.76
CA THR A 52 34.55 -6.66 -15.99
C THR A 52 33.93 -7.30 -17.22
N PHE A 53 33.48 -6.47 -18.16
CA PHE A 53 33.00 -6.91 -19.47
C PHE A 53 34.11 -6.75 -20.53
N PRO A 54 34.07 -7.51 -21.63
CA PRO A 54 34.97 -7.29 -22.76
C PRO A 54 34.90 -5.83 -23.22
N SER A 55 36.05 -5.16 -23.36
CA SER A 55 36.07 -3.75 -23.78
C SER A 55 35.52 -3.62 -25.20
N VAL A 56 34.51 -2.77 -25.35
CA VAL A 56 33.91 -2.45 -26.65
C VAL A 56 34.25 -1.01 -27.01
N LYS A 57 34.94 -0.82 -28.14
CA LYS A 57 35.24 0.52 -28.68
C LYS A 57 34.09 0.97 -29.59
N LEU A 58 33.07 1.59 -29.00
CA LEU A 58 31.96 2.20 -29.73
C LEU A 58 32.21 3.69 -29.95
N SER A 59 31.99 4.15 -31.18
CA SER A 59 31.84 5.56 -31.53
C SER A 59 30.61 6.18 -30.83
N ILE A 60 30.51 7.50 -30.85
CA ILE A 60 29.37 8.22 -30.25
C ILE A 60 28.06 7.79 -30.92
N GLU A 61 28.06 7.65 -32.25
CA GLU A 61 26.88 7.27 -33.02
C GLU A 61 26.43 5.84 -32.70
N GLU A 62 27.37 4.91 -32.57
CA GLU A 62 27.10 3.52 -32.19
C GLU A 62 26.56 3.42 -30.77
N ARG A 63 27.05 4.24 -29.82
CA ARG A 63 26.51 4.28 -28.45
C ARG A 63 25.06 4.71 -28.40
N VAL A 64 24.71 5.77 -29.14
CA VAL A 64 23.32 6.25 -29.23
C VAL A 64 22.44 5.20 -29.92
N THR A 65 22.96 4.53 -30.95
CA THR A 65 22.25 3.46 -31.66
C THR A 65 21.99 2.26 -30.76
N LEU A 66 23.01 1.81 -30.01
CA LEU A 66 22.86 0.75 -29.02
C LEU A 66 21.82 1.11 -27.96
N PHE A 67 21.89 2.32 -27.41
CA PHE A 67 20.92 2.82 -26.44
C PHE A 67 19.49 2.81 -26.99
N HIS A 68 19.30 3.32 -28.22
CA HIS A 68 18.00 3.31 -28.88
C HIS A 68 17.46 1.90 -29.14
N SER A 69 18.35 0.94 -29.43
CA SER A 69 17.97 -0.46 -29.68
C SER A 69 17.44 -1.19 -28.45
N LEU A 70 17.86 -0.77 -27.24
CA LEU A 70 17.45 -1.36 -25.97
C LEU A 70 16.21 -0.66 -25.42
N PHE A 71 16.22 0.67 -25.40
CA PHE A 71 15.10 1.48 -24.88
C PHE A 71 14.15 1.85 -26.01
N LYS A 72 13.52 0.82 -26.61
CA LYS A 72 12.55 1.00 -27.69
C LYS A 72 11.13 1.13 -27.14
N GLY A 73 10.45 2.21 -27.52
CA GLY A 73 9.07 2.50 -27.15
C GLY A 73 8.39 3.21 -28.31
N ARG A 74 7.52 4.19 -28.03
CA ARG A 74 6.92 4.99 -29.10
C ARG A 74 7.91 5.93 -29.78
N GLU A 75 7.92 5.85 -31.11
CA GLU A 75 8.77 6.68 -31.98
C GLU A 75 8.05 7.94 -32.45
N ASP A 76 6.70 7.93 -32.50
CA ASP A 76 5.86 9.05 -32.94
C ASP A 76 5.78 10.19 -31.92
N VAL A 77 6.01 9.89 -30.64
CA VAL A 77 6.00 10.87 -29.55
C VAL A 77 6.88 10.42 -28.39
N PHE A 78 7.58 11.38 -27.80
CA PHE A 78 8.32 11.21 -26.56
C PHE A 78 8.02 12.36 -25.60
N ALA A 79 8.38 12.20 -24.32
CA ALA A 79 8.27 13.27 -23.34
C ALA A 79 9.63 13.89 -23.03
N ARG A 80 9.65 15.19 -22.76
CA ARG A 80 10.80 15.87 -22.17
C ARG A 80 10.50 16.29 -20.76
N ARG A 81 11.53 16.26 -19.91
CA ARG A 81 11.44 16.88 -18.59
C ARG A 81 11.36 18.40 -18.74
N TRP A 82 10.47 19.02 -17.98
CA TRP A 82 10.40 20.47 -17.84
C TRP A 82 10.72 20.88 -16.40
N PHE A 83 11.29 22.06 -16.25
CA PHE A 83 11.58 22.66 -14.96
C PHE A 83 11.10 24.12 -14.97
N SER A 84 10.35 24.50 -13.95
CA SER A 84 9.90 25.88 -13.76
C SER A 84 10.79 26.59 -12.76
N LYS A 85 11.56 27.58 -13.23
CA LYS A 85 12.45 28.38 -12.37
C LYS A 85 11.68 29.21 -11.33
N THR A 86 10.44 29.59 -11.62
CA THR A 86 9.61 30.42 -10.72
C THR A 86 8.95 29.63 -9.61
N THR A 87 8.58 28.38 -9.85
CA THR A 87 7.86 27.54 -8.87
C THR A 87 8.69 26.40 -8.30
N GLY A 88 9.90 26.16 -8.81
CA GLY A 88 10.76 25.04 -8.45
C GLY A 88 10.20 23.66 -8.87
N LYS A 89 9.02 23.62 -9.50
CA LYS A 89 8.36 22.36 -9.90
C LYS A 89 8.99 21.77 -11.16
N SER A 90 8.94 20.45 -11.26
CA SER A 90 9.37 19.71 -12.44
C SER A 90 8.42 18.58 -12.77
N GLY A 91 8.41 18.17 -14.03
CA GLY A 91 7.60 17.04 -14.50
C GLY A 91 7.97 16.68 -15.94
N TYR A 92 7.19 15.81 -16.54
CA TYR A 92 7.37 15.42 -17.94
C TYR A 92 6.18 15.88 -18.78
N GLN A 93 6.45 16.26 -20.03
CA GLN A 93 5.43 16.65 -20.98
C GLN A 93 5.77 16.14 -22.39
N PRO A 94 4.77 15.74 -23.20
CA PRO A 94 5.00 15.34 -24.58
C PRO A 94 5.58 16.51 -25.39
N VAL A 95 6.54 16.21 -26.26
CA VAL A 95 7.15 17.22 -27.13
C VAL A 95 6.26 17.43 -28.36
N CYS A 96 5.78 18.66 -28.53
CA CYS A 96 4.92 19.07 -29.64
C CYS A 96 5.62 20.16 -30.45
N ILE A 97 5.64 20.04 -31.77
CA ILE A 97 6.21 21.02 -32.69
C ILE A 97 5.39 22.32 -32.66
N ASN A 98 4.09 22.21 -32.41
CA ASN A 98 3.17 23.34 -32.29
C ASN A 98 3.18 23.98 -30.89
N GLU A 99 4.02 23.51 -29.96
CA GLU A 99 4.04 24.01 -28.59
C GLU A 99 4.24 25.54 -28.54
N TRP A 100 3.35 26.25 -27.84
CA TRP A 100 3.35 27.72 -27.69
C TRP A 100 3.15 28.55 -28.96
N ARG A 101 2.78 27.93 -30.09
CA ARG A 101 2.34 28.69 -31.28
C ARG A 101 0.98 29.35 -31.02
N ARG A 102 0.97 30.70 -31.01
CA ARG A 102 -0.24 31.52 -30.80
C ARG A 102 -1.30 31.15 -31.85
N GLY A 103 -2.54 30.94 -31.41
CA GLY A 103 -3.67 30.55 -32.26
C GLY A 103 -3.75 29.05 -32.61
N VAL A 104 -2.70 28.26 -32.34
CA VAL A 104 -2.65 26.82 -32.68
C VAL A 104 -2.62 25.95 -31.43
N CYS A 105 -1.75 26.26 -30.46
CA CYS A 105 -1.62 25.51 -29.21
C CYS A 105 -2.19 26.33 -28.05
N ASP A 106 -3.33 25.88 -27.51
CA ASP A 106 -3.95 26.45 -26.32
C ASP A 106 -3.86 25.47 -25.13
N LYS A 107 -2.73 25.53 -24.41
CA LYS A 107 -2.48 24.73 -23.20
C LYS A 107 -3.38 25.12 -22.01
N LYS A 108 -4.08 26.26 -22.07
CA LYS A 108 -5.02 26.67 -21.01
C LYS A 108 -6.37 26.00 -21.21
N LYS A 109 -6.79 25.81 -22.47
CA LYS A 109 -8.08 25.24 -22.83
C LYS A 109 -8.07 23.72 -23.02
N PHE A 110 -6.99 23.14 -23.55
CA PHE A 110 -6.91 21.70 -23.87
C PHE A 110 -5.66 21.03 -23.26
N LYS A 111 -5.82 19.79 -22.78
CA LYS A 111 -4.69 18.91 -22.47
C LYS A 111 -4.01 18.49 -23.77
N CYS A 112 -2.70 18.25 -23.74
CA CYS A 112 -1.96 17.86 -24.96
C CYS A 112 -2.45 16.55 -25.57
N ALA A 113 -3.00 15.62 -24.77
CA ALA A 113 -3.63 14.39 -25.26
C ALA A 113 -4.86 14.69 -26.13
N ASP A 114 -5.71 15.64 -25.71
CA ASP A 114 -6.99 15.95 -26.33
C ASP A 114 -6.92 17.13 -27.32
N CYS A 115 -5.71 17.61 -27.64
CA CYS A 115 -5.53 18.80 -28.45
C CYS A 115 -5.81 18.50 -29.94
N PRO A 116 -6.74 19.24 -30.59
CA PRO A 116 -7.09 19.00 -32.00
C PRO A 116 -5.96 19.36 -32.97
N ASN A 117 -5.05 20.26 -32.56
CA ASN A 117 -3.90 20.72 -33.36
C ASN A 117 -2.58 20.06 -32.94
N ARG A 118 -2.64 18.87 -32.32
CA ARG A 118 -1.45 18.15 -31.84
C ARG A 118 -0.56 17.73 -33.00
N HIS A 119 0.72 18.06 -32.90
CA HIS A 119 1.76 17.64 -33.86
C HIS A 119 3.01 17.27 -33.06
N PHE A 120 3.09 16.00 -32.65
CA PHE A 120 4.18 15.52 -31.81
C PHE A 120 5.48 15.36 -32.59
N ALA A 121 6.60 15.61 -31.91
CA ALA A 121 7.91 15.42 -32.48
C ALA A 121 8.31 13.94 -32.33
N PRO A 122 8.82 13.29 -33.38
CA PRO A 122 9.34 11.94 -33.27
C PRO A 122 10.64 11.92 -32.45
N LEU A 123 10.93 10.76 -31.85
CA LEU A 123 12.18 10.56 -31.11
C LEU A 123 13.35 10.41 -32.10
N THR A 124 14.21 11.42 -32.18
CA THR A 124 15.36 11.42 -33.11
C THR A 124 16.70 11.25 -32.38
N TYR A 125 17.73 10.88 -33.15
CA TYR A 125 19.13 10.81 -32.69
C TYR A 125 19.55 12.04 -31.88
N GLN A 126 19.16 13.24 -32.34
CA GLN A 126 19.56 14.50 -31.69
C GLN A 126 19.01 14.64 -30.26
N TYR A 127 17.81 14.13 -29.98
CA TYR A 127 17.23 14.16 -28.64
C TYR A 127 17.90 13.14 -27.72
N LEU A 128 18.18 11.93 -28.21
CA LEU A 128 18.90 10.90 -27.47
C LEU A 128 20.34 11.32 -27.15
N TYR A 129 21.03 11.92 -28.12
CA TYR A 129 22.36 12.48 -27.91
C TYR A 129 22.37 13.54 -26.79
N ARG A 130 21.43 14.49 -26.82
CA ARG A 130 21.32 15.53 -25.78
C ARG A 130 21.02 14.96 -24.40
N HIS A 131 20.17 13.94 -24.33
CA HIS A 131 19.86 13.22 -23.10
C HIS A 131 21.12 12.59 -22.46
N LEU A 132 21.95 11.92 -23.28
CA LEU A 132 23.18 11.26 -22.84
C LEU A 132 24.32 12.23 -22.53
N GLU A 133 24.35 13.38 -23.22
CA GLU A 133 25.33 14.44 -23.01
C GLU A 133 25.03 15.22 -21.72
N GLY A 134 23.76 15.54 -21.46
CA GLY A 134 23.30 16.18 -20.22
C GLY A 134 23.92 17.56 -20.01
N LYS A 135 23.78 18.48 -20.97
CA LYS A 135 24.31 19.85 -20.86
C LYS A 135 23.39 20.81 -20.10
N ASP A 136 22.09 20.53 -20.06
CA ASP A 136 21.15 21.44 -19.40
C ASP A 136 21.26 21.32 -17.87
N GLU A 137 21.61 22.42 -17.20
CA GLU A 137 21.71 22.50 -15.74
C GLU A 137 20.39 22.15 -15.05
N ASN A 138 19.26 22.48 -15.68
CA ASN A 138 17.93 22.18 -15.15
C ASN A 138 17.46 20.78 -15.55
N CYS A 139 18.27 19.99 -16.27
CA CYS A 139 17.94 18.66 -16.78
C CYS A 139 16.64 18.64 -17.60
N CYS A 140 16.42 19.64 -18.47
CA CYS A 140 15.29 19.67 -19.42
C CYS A 140 15.57 18.90 -20.73
N ASP A 141 16.80 18.43 -20.89
CA ASP A 141 17.28 17.52 -21.94
C ASP A 141 16.96 16.04 -21.64
N VAL A 142 16.42 15.73 -20.46
CA VAL A 142 16.03 14.37 -20.08
C VAL A 142 14.79 13.93 -20.86
N VAL A 143 14.96 12.83 -21.61
CA VAL A 143 13.90 12.17 -22.37
C VAL A 143 13.20 11.14 -21.50
N GLY A 144 11.87 11.12 -21.59
CA GLY A 144 11.04 10.02 -21.13
C GLY A 144 10.37 9.33 -22.32
N LEU A 145 10.20 8.02 -22.19
CA LEU A 145 9.70 7.13 -23.22
C LEU A 145 8.36 6.52 -22.82
N TYR A 146 7.44 6.44 -23.77
CA TYR A 146 6.19 5.71 -23.60
C TYR A 146 6.41 4.22 -23.93
N ALA A 147 6.16 3.35 -22.96
CA ALA A 147 6.57 1.94 -23.02
C ALA A 147 5.71 1.08 -23.96
N ILE A 148 4.43 1.43 -24.16
CA ILE A 148 3.50 0.69 -25.03
C ILE A 148 3.49 1.34 -26.42
N MET A 149 3.73 0.54 -27.45
CA MET A 149 3.65 0.94 -28.86
C MET A 149 2.20 0.92 -29.37
N PRO A 150 1.90 1.57 -30.53
CA PRO A 150 0.52 1.66 -31.05
C PRO A 150 -0.14 0.30 -31.33
N ASP A 151 0.65 -0.75 -31.54
CA ASP A 151 0.23 -2.13 -31.75
C ASP A 151 -0.04 -2.91 -30.45
N ASN A 152 0.07 -2.25 -29.28
CA ASN A 152 -0.01 -2.83 -27.93
C ASN A 152 1.18 -3.73 -27.54
N ASN A 153 2.29 -3.69 -28.28
CA ASN A 153 3.52 -4.39 -27.93
C ASN A 153 4.47 -3.49 -27.12
N CYS A 154 5.46 -4.11 -26.47
CA CYS A 154 6.52 -3.45 -25.72
C CYS A 154 7.85 -4.19 -25.96
N ALA A 155 8.97 -3.46 -25.91
CA ALA A 155 10.31 -4.02 -26.10
C ALA A 155 11.03 -4.35 -24.78
N PHE A 156 10.49 -3.87 -23.66
CA PHE A 156 11.04 -4.12 -22.33
C PHE A 156 9.92 -4.14 -21.28
N LEU A 157 10.24 -4.75 -20.14
CA LEU A 157 9.53 -4.60 -18.88
C LEU A 157 10.45 -3.88 -17.90
N CYS A 158 9.95 -2.86 -17.22
CA CYS A 158 10.69 -2.13 -16.20
C CYS A 158 9.88 -2.09 -14.90
N ALA A 159 10.48 -2.54 -13.80
CA ALA A 159 9.88 -2.51 -12.45
C ALA A 159 10.48 -1.35 -11.66
N ASP A 160 9.65 -0.44 -11.17
CA ASP A 160 10.02 0.78 -10.47
C ASP A 160 9.95 0.56 -8.96
N PHE A 161 11.09 0.70 -8.27
CA PHE A 161 11.22 0.61 -6.82
C PHE A 161 11.67 1.98 -6.28
N ASP A 162 10.78 2.71 -5.60
CA ASP A 162 11.01 4.05 -5.08
C ASP A 162 10.58 4.12 -3.60
N ASP A 163 11.55 4.11 -2.68
CA ASP A 163 11.27 4.32 -1.25
C ASP A 163 11.16 5.82 -0.96
N LYS A 164 9.97 6.37 -1.24
CA LYS A 164 9.62 7.78 -1.00
C LYS A 164 9.76 8.19 0.47
N SER A 165 9.78 7.22 1.39
CA SER A 165 9.91 7.45 2.83
C SER A 165 11.34 7.27 3.35
N CYS A 166 12.22 6.61 2.58
CA CYS A 166 13.58 6.21 2.95
C CYS A 166 13.66 5.44 4.29
N LYS A 167 12.58 4.76 4.70
CA LYS A 167 12.47 4.06 6.00
C LYS A 167 12.80 2.58 5.93
N HIS A 168 12.63 1.94 4.78
CA HIS A 168 12.64 0.48 4.67
C HIS A 168 13.67 -0.08 3.70
N GLY A 169 14.33 0.78 2.91
CA GLY A 169 15.45 0.39 2.05
C GLY A 169 14.99 -0.36 0.80
N TYR A 170 14.99 0.31 -0.35
CA TYR A 170 14.57 -0.28 -1.64
C TYR A 170 15.44 -1.46 -2.11
N LYS A 171 16.64 -1.62 -1.53
CA LYS A 171 17.61 -2.62 -1.97
C LYS A 171 17.14 -4.04 -1.72
N ASP A 172 16.52 -4.29 -0.57
CA ASP A 172 16.07 -5.63 -0.20
C ASP A 172 14.91 -6.09 -1.10
N ASP A 173 13.96 -5.19 -1.40
CA ASP A 173 12.86 -5.45 -2.34
C ASP A 173 13.37 -5.74 -3.75
N VAL A 174 14.38 -4.99 -4.21
CA VAL A 174 15.04 -5.20 -5.50
C VAL A 174 15.75 -6.56 -5.52
N LEU A 175 16.52 -6.89 -4.48
CA LEU A 175 17.23 -8.16 -4.36
C LEU A 175 16.27 -9.35 -4.30
N ALA A 176 15.11 -9.21 -3.65
CA ALA A 176 14.07 -10.22 -3.62
C ALA A 176 13.51 -10.49 -5.03
N PHE A 177 13.22 -9.42 -5.79
CA PHE A 177 12.75 -9.55 -7.17
C PHE A 177 13.82 -10.15 -8.09
N VAL A 178 15.08 -9.68 -7.95
CA VAL A 178 16.24 -10.19 -8.70
C VAL A 178 16.56 -11.64 -8.36
N GLY A 179 16.36 -12.06 -7.10
CA GLY A 179 16.55 -13.44 -6.66
C GLY A 179 15.71 -14.41 -7.49
N VAL A 180 14.43 -14.10 -7.69
CA VAL A 180 13.54 -14.89 -8.56
C VAL A 180 13.97 -14.82 -10.02
N CYS A 181 14.39 -13.65 -10.52
CA CYS A 181 14.93 -13.56 -11.88
C CYS A 181 16.13 -14.51 -12.08
N LYS A 182 17.04 -14.60 -11.10
CA LYS A 182 18.17 -15.54 -11.15
C LYS A 182 17.71 -16.99 -11.14
N GLU A 183 16.79 -17.35 -10.25
CA GLU A 183 16.25 -18.72 -10.16
C GLU A 183 15.58 -19.15 -11.47
N TRP A 184 14.86 -18.24 -12.12
CA TRP A 184 14.15 -18.49 -13.37
C TRP A 184 15.02 -18.27 -14.62
N ASN A 185 16.32 -17.98 -14.45
CA ASN A 185 17.25 -17.64 -15.53
C ASN A 185 16.76 -16.50 -16.44
N ILE A 186 16.10 -15.49 -15.86
CA ILE A 186 15.64 -14.28 -16.53
C ILE A 186 16.77 -13.25 -16.54
N PRO A 187 17.22 -12.78 -17.71
CA PRO A 187 18.12 -11.63 -17.82
C PRO A 187 17.49 -10.36 -17.25
N TYR A 188 18.22 -9.67 -16.39
CA TYR A 188 17.79 -8.41 -15.77
C TYR A 188 18.93 -7.39 -15.75
N ALA A 189 18.58 -6.11 -15.60
CA ALA A 189 19.52 -5.02 -15.35
C ALA A 189 18.99 -4.06 -14.30
N ILE A 190 19.79 -3.77 -13.28
CA ILE A 190 19.44 -2.85 -12.20
C ILE A 190 19.97 -1.47 -12.57
N GLU A 191 19.08 -0.49 -12.72
CA GLU A 191 19.43 0.93 -12.83
C GLU A 191 19.14 1.63 -11.51
N ARG A 192 20.12 2.34 -10.96
CA ARG A 192 19.88 3.21 -9.81
C ARG A 192 19.13 4.46 -10.28
N SER A 193 18.06 4.83 -9.61
CA SER A 193 17.24 5.99 -9.96
C SER A 193 18.04 7.31 -9.99
N ARG A 194 17.44 8.33 -10.60
CA ARG A 194 18.04 9.68 -10.66
C ARG A 194 18.32 10.28 -9.27
N SER A 195 17.43 10.05 -8.29
CA SER A 195 17.59 10.55 -6.92
C SER A 195 18.63 9.75 -6.13
N GLY A 196 18.83 8.48 -6.48
CA GLY A 196 19.66 7.53 -5.73
C GLY A 196 18.90 6.76 -4.65
N ASN A 197 17.64 7.12 -4.39
CA ASN A 197 16.79 6.53 -3.35
C ASN A 197 15.81 5.47 -3.88
N GLY A 198 16.07 4.98 -5.09
CA GLY A 198 15.27 3.94 -5.72
C GLY A 198 16.05 3.27 -6.84
N ALA A 199 15.46 2.27 -7.46
CA ALA A 199 16.03 1.55 -8.59
C ALA A 199 14.94 1.10 -9.57
N HIS A 200 15.33 0.95 -10.83
CA HIS A 200 14.53 0.35 -11.86
C HIS A 200 15.15 -0.97 -12.30
N ILE A 201 14.36 -2.04 -12.35
CA ILE A 201 14.80 -3.33 -12.87
C ILE A 201 14.28 -3.49 -14.29
N TRP A 202 15.18 -3.62 -15.25
CA TRP A 202 14.87 -3.74 -16.67
C TRP A 202 15.02 -5.18 -17.15
N ILE A 203 14.03 -5.66 -17.90
CA ILE A 203 14.07 -6.93 -18.63
C ILE A 203 13.82 -6.58 -20.10
N PHE A 204 14.76 -6.92 -20.97
CA PHE A 204 14.70 -6.60 -22.40
C PHE A 204 14.26 -7.81 -23.22
N PHE A 205 13.43 -7.58 -24.24
CA PHE A 205 12.99 -8.63 -25.16
C PHE A 205 13.73 -8.51 -26.50
N GLU A 206 14.04 -9.65 -27.11
CA GLU A 206 14.71 -9.69 -28.42
C GLU A 206 13.77 -9.16 -29.52
N GLU A 207 12.52 -9.59 -29.46
CA GLU A 207 11.41 -9.11 -30.29
C GLU A 207 10.35 -8.46 -29.40
N PRO A 208 9.67 -7.39 -29.86
CA PRO A 208 8.57 -6.82 -29.10
C PRO A 208 7.48 -7.85 -28.80
N ILE A 209 7.06 -7.91 -27.54
CA ILE A 209 5.99 -8.81 -27.09
C ILE A 209 4.76 -8.02 -26.67
N PRO A 210 3.56 -8.63 -26.66
CA PRO A 210 2.36 -7.98 -26.16
C PRO A 210 2.54 -7.47 -24.73
N ALA A 211 2.11 -6.23 -24.46
CA ALA A 211 2.28 -5.60 -23.15
C ALA A 211 1.66 -6.42 -22.00
N PHE A 212 0.52 -7.08 -22.25
CA PHE A 212 -0.10 -7.97 -21.28
C PHE A 212 0.80 -9.13 -20.87
N LYS A 213 1.59 -9.66 -21.81
CA LYS A 213 2.47 -10.80 -21.59
C LYS A 213 3.67 -10.41 -20.74
N ALA A 214 4.29 -9.27 -21.04
CA ALA A 214 5.35 -8.68 -20.21
C ALA A 214 4.87 -8.43 -18.78
N ARG A 215 3.66 -7.85 -18.61
CA ARG A 215 3.08 -7.61 -17.28
C ARG A 215 2.78 -8.90 -16.52
N ARG A 216 2.28 -9.94 -17.19
CA ARG A 216 2.06 -11.25 -16.57
C ARG A 216 3.37 -11.86 -16.06
N LEU A 217 4.44 -11.75 -16.83
CA LEU A 217 5.78 -12.18 -16.39
C LEU A 217 6.23 -11.41 -15.14
N GLY A 218 6.16 -10.08 -15.17
CA GLY A 218 6.51 -9.24 -14.02
C GLY A 218 5.71 -9.57 -12.75
N ASN A 219 4.40 -9.75 -12.89
CA ASN A 219 3.53 -10.14 -11.78
C ASN A 219 3.86 -11.54 -11.25
N ALA A 220 4.23 -12.49 -12.12
CA ALA A 220 4.64 -13.83 -11.71
C ALA A 220 5.93 -13.77 -10.87
N ILE A 221 6.94 -13.02 -11.34
CA ILE A 221 8.19 -12.81 -10.60
C ILE A 221 7.91 -12.16 -9.24
N LEU A 222 7.11 -11.09 -9.21
CA LEU A 222 6.76 -10.39 -7.97
C LEU A 222 5.99 -11.30 -7.00
N THR A 223 5.06 -12.11 -7.50
CA THR A 223 4.29 -13.05 -6.69
C THR A 223 5.19 -14.12 -6.08
N GLU A 224 6.12 -14.66 -6.85
CA GLU A 224 7.07 -15.65 -6.34
C GLU A 224 8.05 -15.02 -5.35
N ALA A 225 8.51 -13.78 -5.61
CA ALA A 225 9.37 -13.06 -4.67
C ALA A 225 8.66 -12.82 -3.32
N MET A 226 7.36 -12.51 -3.36
CA MET A 226 6.50 -12.44 -2.16
C MET A 226 6.29 -13.79 -1.47
N ARG A 227 6.28 -14.91 -2.22
CA ARG A 227 6.16 -16.25 -1.64
C ARG A 227 7.42 -16.68 -0.91
N HIS A 228 8.59 -16.47 -1.51
CA HIS A 228 9.89 -16.79 -0.90
C HIS A 228 10.14 -15.91 0.33
N ASN A 229 9.85 -14.61 0.23
CA ASN A 229 10.04 -13.65 1.30
C ASN A 229 8.72 -13.28 1.97
N GLY A 230 8.04 -14.29 2.54
CA GLY A 230 6.73 -14.12 3.19
C GLY A 230 6.68 -13.12 4.35
N ARG A 231 7.82 -12.64 4.84
CA ARG A 231 7.96 -11.61 5.88
C ARG A 231 8.16 -10.18 5.35
N MET A 232 8.46 -10.01 4.06
CA MET A 232 8.72 -8.69 3.48
C MET A 232 7.42 -8.03 3.02
N SER A 233 7.24 -6.77 3.38
CA SER A 233 6.23 -5.89 2.77
C SER A 233 6.95 -5.11 1.68
N PHE A 234 6.70 -5.46 0.40
CA PHE A 234 7.28 -4.84 -0.81
C PHE A 234 6.84 -3.37 -0.96
N ASN A 235 7.17 -2.54 0.02
CA ASN A 235 6.67 -1.18 0.18
C ASN A 235 7.37 -0.20 -0.76
N SER A 236 8.56 -0.55 -1.27
CA SER A 236 9.27 0.29 -2.24
C SER A 236 8.81 0.06 -3.67
N TYR A 237 8.14 -1.06 -3.98
CA TYR A 237 7.59 -1.30 -5.31
C TYR A 237 6.48 -0.29 -5.64
N ASP A 238 6.67 0.52 -6.68
CA ASP A 238 5.67 1.49 -7.18
C ASP A 238 4.82 0.83 -8.29
N ARG A 239 5.45 0.42 -9.41
CA ARG A 239 4.73 -0.07 -10.61
C ARG A 239 5.62 -0.73 -11.67
N PHE A 240 4.98 -1.41 -12.63
CA PHE A 240 5.61 -1.84 -13.88
C PHE A 240 5.44 -0.82 -15.02
N PHE A 241 6.38 -0.84 -15.96
CA PHE A 241 6.31 -0.20 -17.27
C PHE A 241 6.53 -1.27 -18.34
N PRO A 242 5.51 -1.59 -19.17
CA PRO A 242 4.18 -0.99 -19.25
C PRO A 242 3.26 -1.32 -18.04
N ASN A 243 2.33 -0.43 -17.70
CA ASN A 243 1.37 -0.61 -16.60
C ASN A 243 -0.04 -0.97 -17.10
N GLN A 244 -0.25 -0.94 -18.41
CA GLN A 244 -1.50 -1.22 -19.10
C GLN A 244 -1.26 -2.35 -20.11
N ASP A 245 -2.30 -3.14 -20.39
CA ASP A 245 -2.24 -4.23 -21.37
C ASP A 245 -2.43 -3.74 -22.81
N ARG A 246 -3.06 -2.57 -22.96
CA ARG A 246 -3.43 -1.96 -24.23
C ARG A 246 -3.31 -0.44 -24.15
N MET A 247 -3.14 0.19 -25.31
CA MET A 247 -3.13 1.63 -25.43
C MET A 247 -4.52 2.23 -25.15
N PRO A 248 -4.62 3.27 -24.29
CA PRO A 248 -5.88 3.97 -24.06
C PRO A 248 -6.23 4.83 -25.28
N GLU A 249 -7.52 4.87 -25.65
CA GLU A 249 -8.01 5.69 -26.77
C GLU A 249 -7.64 7.17 -26.57
N GLY A 250 -6.91 7.74 -27.53
CA GLY A 250 -6.44 9.13 -27.48
C GLY A 250 -5.26 9.42 -26.53
N GLY A 251 -4.85 8.46 -25.71
CA GLY A 251 -3.77 8.60 -24.74
C GLY A 251 -2.40 8.10 -25.24
N PHE A 252 -1.40 8.24 -24.37
CA PHE A 252 0.01 8.01 -24.72
C PHE A 252 0.63 6.74 -24.10
N GLY A 253 -0.13 6.02 -23.29
CA GLY A 253 0.42 5.02 -22.38
C GLY A 253 1.22 5.66 -21.23
N ASN A 254 1.85 4.83 -20.43
CA ASN A 254 2.62 5.24 -19.27
C ASN A 254 4.09 5.56 -19.62
N LEU A 255 4.62 6.56 -18.93
CA LEU A 255 5.90 7.19 -19.21
C LEU A 255 6.96 6.71 -18.23
N VAL A 256 8.07 6.19 -18.74
CA VAL A 256 9.29 5.92 -17.97
C VAL A 256 10.39 6.90 -18.36
N ALA A 257 11.16 7.42 -17.40
CA ALA A 257 12.33 8.24 -17.70
C ALA A 257 13.47 7.34 -18.20
N LEU A 258 14.17 7.76 -19.25
CA LEU A 258 15.28 6.98 -19.76
C LEU A 258 16.51 7.03 -18.82
N PRO A 259 17.28 5.94 -18.74
CA PRO A 259 18.48 5.86 -17.90
C PRO A 259 19.68 6.54 -18.56
N LEU A 260 20.81 6.66 -17.85
CA LEU A 260 22.05 7.31 -18.31
C LEU A 260 21.91 8.83 -18.58
N GLN A 261 21.06 9.49 -17.81
CA GLN A 261 20.88 10.94 -17.86
C GLN A 261 22.20 11.67 -17.58
N GLY A 262 22.68 12.50 -18.51
CA GLY A 262 24.07 12.99 -18.46
C GLY A 262 24.47 13.71 -17.15
N GLN A 263 23.60 14.55 -16.57
CA GLN A 263 23.87 15.21 -15.28
C GLN A 263 23.79 14.26 -14.07
N ALA A 264 22.82 13.34 -14.05
CA ALA A 264 22.68 12.36 -12.96
C ALA A 264 23.85 11.35 -12.99
N ARG A 265 24.26 10.94 -14.19
CA ARG A 265 25.39 10.03 -14.43
C ARG A 265 26.70 10.58 -13.86
N LYS A 266 26.94 11.90 -13.97
CA LYS A 266 28.12 12.55 -13.34
C LYS A 266 28.13 12.39 -11.82
N ARG A 267 26.96 12.23 -11.20
CA ARG A 267 26.78 11.96 -9.76
C ARG A 267 26.66 10.47 -9.44
N ARG A 268 26.95 9.57 -10.39
CA ARG A 268 26.80 8.10 -10.26
C ARG A 268 25.35 7.66 -9.98
N ASN A 269 24.37 8.44 -10.44
CA ASN A 269 22.94 8.10 -10.43
C ASN A 269 22.42 7.97 -11.85
N SER A 270 21.27 7.33 -12.05
CA SER A 270 20.78 6.94 -13.37
C SER A 270 21.80 6.11 -14.15
N VAL A 271 22.43 5.16 -13.47
CA VAL A 271 23.47 4.25 -14.00
C VAL A 271 23.14 2.82 -13.62
N PHE A 272 23.63 1.89 -14.44
CA PHE A 272 23.51 0.45 -14.17
C PHE A 272 24.50 0.03 -13.10
N VAL A 273 24.02 -0.82 -12.19
CA VAL A 273 24.74 -1.33 -11.03
C VAL A 273 24.67 -2.85 -10.97
N ASP A 274 25.59 -3.45 -10.24
CA ASP A 274 25.54 -4.88 -9.90
C ASP A 274 24.59 -5.15 -8.71
N ASP A 275 24.55 -6.41 -8.28
CA ASP A 275 23.69 -6.87 -7.19
C ASP A 275 24.07 -6.24 -5.83
N ASP A 276 25.33 -5.79 -5.67
CA ASP A 276 25.80 -5.05 -4.49
C ASP A 276 25.55 -3.53 -4.62
N PHE A 277 24.85 -3.12 -5.68
CA PHE A 277 24.58 -1.73 -6.06
C PHE A 277 25.86 -0.93 -6.36
N LEU A 278 26.95 -1.58 -6.74
CA LEU A 278 28.18 -0.93 -7.20
C LEU A 278 28.09 -0.60 -8.70
N VAL A 279 28.66 0.53 -9.11
CA VAL A 279 28.52 1.03 -10.49
C VAL A 279 29.43 0.25 -11.43
N TYR A 280 28.92 -0.22 -12.58
CA TYR A 280 29.80 -0.82 -13.59
C TYR A 280 30.77 0.22 -14.16
N LYS A 281 32.07 -0.14 -14.22
CA LYS A 281 33.14 0.75 -14.73
C LYS A 281 32.87 1.21 -16.16
N ASP A 282 32.45 0.29 -17.02
CA ASP A 282 32.06 0.56 -18.41
C ASP A 282 30.59 0.21 -18.62
N GLN A 283 29.74 1.24 -18.54
CA GLN A 283 28.30 1.13 -18.76
C GLN A 283 27.95 0.69 -20.19
N TRP A 284 28.78 1.01 -21.18
CA TRP A 284 28.52 0.67 -22.57
C TRP A 284 28.87 -0.79 -22.86
N ALA A 285 29.99 -1.27 -22.30
CA ALA A 285 30.31 -2.70 -22.36
C ALA A 285 29.24 -3.56 -21.67
N PHE A 286 28.69 -3.10 -20.55
CA PHE A 286 27.54 -3.76 -19.90
C PHE A 286 26.32 -3.81 -20.83
N LEU A 287 25.88 -2.66 -21.36
CA LEU A 287 24.71 -2.59 -22.25
C LEU A 287 24.89 -3.41 -23.54
N TYR A 288 26.10 -3.48 -24.07
CA TYR A 288 26.40 -4.28 -25.27
C TYR A 288 26.24 -5.78 -25.02
N ASN A 289 26.59 -6.25 -23.82
CA ASN A 289 26.55 -7.67 -23.44
C ASN A 289 25.25 -8.07 -22.74
N ILE A 290 24.23 -7.20 -22.74
CA ILE A 290 22.97 -7.51 -22.07
C ILE A 290 22.21 -8.59 -22.83
N ASN A 291 21.85 -9.66 -22.12
CA ASN A 291 21.03 -10.71 -22.70
C ASN A 291 19.59 -10.25 -22.83
N LYS A 292 18.95 -10.61 -23.95
CA LYS A 292 17.54 -10.35 -24.21
C LYS A 292 16.76 -11.64 -24.13
N MET A 293 15.54 -11.56 -23.63
CA MET A 293 14.63 -12.69 -23.57
C MET A 293 13.92 -12.93 -24.90
N LYS A 294 13.81 -14.20 -25.29
CA LYS A 294 13.01 -14.62 -26.44
C LYS A 294 11.55 -14.75 -26.07
N ASN A 295 10.67 -14.48 -27.03
CA ASN A 295 9.23 -14.60 -26.86
C ASN A 295 8.80 -16.02 -26.39
N LYS A 296 9.48 -17.05 -26.89
CA LYS A 296 9.27 -18.47 -26.51
C LYS A 296 9.68 -18.77 -25.07
N GLU A 297 10.75 -18.16 -24.57
CA GLU A 297 11.20 -18.32 -23.18
C GLU A 297 10.19 -17.70 -22.22
N VAL A 298 9.63 -16.53 -22.58
CA VAL A 298 8.54 -15.91 -21.83
C VAL A 298 7.30 -16.81 -21.81
N ASP A 299 6.91 -17.43 -22.94
CA ASP A 299 5.80 -18.40 -22.96
C ASP A 299 6.07 -19.62 -22.07
N MET A 300 7.29 -20.15 -22.11
CA MET A 300 7.67 -21.31 -21.31
C MET A 300 7.61 -21.00 -19.82
N LEU A 301 8.18 -19.87 -19.39
CA LEU A 301 8.14 -19.43 -17.99
C LEU A 301 6.71 -19.13 -17.54
N LEU A 302 5.90 -18.51 -18.41
CA LEU A 302 4.49 -18.35 -18.12
C LEU A 302 3.81 -19.71 -18.01
N ASN A 303 4.04 -20.69 -18.88
CA ASN A 303 3.40 -22.00 -18.74
C ASN A 303 3.87 -22.79 -17.50
N LEU A 304 5.13 -22.63 -17.10
CA LEU A 304 5.74 -23.35 -15.98
C LEU A 304 5.39 -22.74 -14.61
N HIS A 305 5.40 -21.40 -14.53
CA HIS A 305 5.21 -20.65 -13.29
C HIS A 305 3.86 -19.94 -13.21
N VAL A 306 3.02 -20.01 -14.25
CA VAL A 306 1.58 -19.75 -14.11
C VAL A 306 0.96 -20.95 -13.39
N CYS A 307 1.13 -20.93 -12.07
CA CYS A 307 -0.04 -21.00 -11.23
C CYS A 307 -1.03 -19.98 -11.82
N GLU A 308 -2.26 -20.37 -12.16
CA GLU A 308 -3.39 -19.44 -12.31
C GLU A 308 -3.18 -18.23 -11.39
N GLU A 309 -3.38 -17.00 -11.90
CA GLU A 309 -3.14 -15.73 -11.22
C GLU A 309 -3.56 -15.74 -9.74
N LEU A 310 -2.72 -16.23 -8.82
CA LEU A 310 -3.23 -16.88 -7.60
C LEU A 310 -4.41 -17.85 -7.90
N GLY A 311 -4.14 -19.16 -7.94
CA GLY A 311 -5.12 -20.22 -8.25
C GLY A 311 -6.53 -19.89 -7.78
N ALA A 312 -7.49 -19.89 -8.73
CA ALA A 312 -8.86 -19.42 -8.56
C ALA A 312 -9.09 -18.50 -7.34
N LEU A 313 -8.49 -17.29 -7.32
CA LEU A 313 -8.96 -16.25 -6.41
C LEU A 313 -10.44 -16.06 -6.66
N THR A 314 -11.25 -16.45 -5.66
CA THR A 314 -12.69 -16.27 -5.56
C THR A 314 -13.33 -16.00 -6.92
N THR A 315 -13.72 -17.07 -7.63
CA THR A 315 -14.94 -16.99 -8.43
C THR A 315 -16.09 -16.81 -7.45
N SER A 316 -16.19 -15.59 -6.91
CA SER A 316 -17.42 -15.12 -6.28
C SER A 316 -18.44 -15.07 -7.41
N SER A 317 -19.28 -16.09 -7.50
CA SER A 317 -20.65 -15.77 -7.87
C SER A 317 -21.11 -14.69 -6.90
N GLU A 318 -21.81 -13.68 -7.40
CA GLU A 318 -22.29 -12.50 -6.65
C GLU A 318 -23.17 -12.84 -5.43
N SER A 319 -23.32 -14.12 -5.08
CA SER A 319 -24.29 -14.60 -4.11
C SER A 319 -23.71 -15.25 -2.85
N LYS A 320 -22.44 -15.73 -2.81
CA LYS A 320 -21.92 -16.46 -1.63
C LYS A 320 -20.40 -16.34 -1.40
N PRO A 321 -19.91 -15.25 -0.78
CA PRO A 321 -18.48 -15.02 -0.51
C PRO A 321 -17.84 -15.88 0.61
N TRP A 322 -18.60 -16.75 1.31
CA TRP A 322 -18.13 -17.57 2.44
C TRP A 322 -17.67 -18.99 2.05
N VAL A 323 -17.39 -19.24 0.77
CA VAL A 323 -16.88 -20.53 0.31
C VAL A 323 -15.36 -20.54 0.41
N THR A 324 -14.81 -21.46 1.21
CA THR A 324 -13.37 -21.63 1.46
C THR A 324 -12.60 -21.94 0.16
N PRO A 325 -11.37 -21.41 0.01
CA PRO A 325 -10.58 -21.58 -1.20
C PRO A 325 -10.11 -23.03 -1.39
N ILE A 326 -9.96 -23.44 -2.66
CA ILE A 326 -9.38 -24.74 -3.04
C ILE A 326 -7.94 -24.81 -2.50
N THR A 327 -7.65 -25.87 -1.78
CA THR A 327 -6.40 -26.14 -1.09
C THR A 327 -5.23 -26.23 -2.08
N GLN A 328 -4.18 -25.47 -1.81
CA GLN A 328 -2.83 -25.97 -2.11
C GLN A 328 -2.63 -27.19 -1.22
N ASP A 329 -1.92 -28.24 -1.67
CA ASP A 329 -1.61 -29.41 -0.84
C ASP A 329 -0.81 -28.97 0.40
N ILE A 330 -1.53 -28.62 1.47
CA ILE A 330 -1.02 -28.27 2.79
C ILE A 330 -1.09 -29.54 3.61
N SER A 331 0.04 -29.90 4.19
CA SER A 331 0.23 -31.13 4.93
C SER A 331 0.55 -30.82 6.39
N LYS A 332 0.43 -31.80 7.29
CA LYS A 332 0.80 -31.61 8.70
C LYS A 332 2.27 -31.21 8.89
N SER A 333 3.16 -31.53 7.94
CA SER A 333 4.56 -31.10 7.96
C SER A 333 4.79 -29.61 7.71
N ASP A 334 3.76 -28.87 7.29
CA ASP A 334 3.82 -27.42 7.11
C ASP A 334 3.59 -26.63 8.42
N PHE A 335 3.33 -27.33 9.52
CA PHE A 335 3.15 -26.79 10.86
C PHE A 335 4.32 -27.25 11.75
N TYR A 336 5.14 -26.32 12.21
CA TYR A 336 6.38 -26.64 12.92
C TYR A 336 6.18 -26.84 14.43
N SER A 337 5.11 -26.28 14.99
CA SER A 337 4.78 -26.37 16.40
C SER A 337 3.27 -26.28 16.63
N GLU A 338 2.84 -26.52 17.87
CA GLU A 338 1.51 -26.12 18.31
C GLU A 338 1.34 -24.61 18.15
N ILE A 339 0.17 -24.19 17.65
CA ILE A 339 -0.09 -22.78 17.36
C ILE A 339 -0.79 -22.15 18.57
N GLU A 340 -0.12 -21.22 19.24
CA GLU A 340 -0.76 -20.35 20.21
C GLU A 340 -1.28 -19.09 19.51
N ILE A 341 -2.60 -18.96 19.41
CA ILE A 341 -3.28 -17.84 18.78
C ILE A 341 -3.68 -16.85 19.87
N THR A 342 -3.20 -15.61 19.78
CA THR A 342 -3.61 -14.55 20.71
C THR A 342 -4.73 -13.72 20.09
N LYS A 343 -5.84 -13.58 20.81
CA LYS A 343 -7.01 -12.79 20.38
C LYS A 343 -7.09 -11.52 21.22
N ALA A 344 -6.91 -10.36 20.58
CA ALA A 344 -7.00 -9.04 21.22
C ALA A 344 -7.84 -8.08 20.36
N ASP A 345 -7.26 -6.96 19.87
CA ASP A 345 -7.86 -6.15 18.80
C ASP A 345 -7.85 -6.89 17.45
N LYS A 346 -6.87 -7.77 17.25
CA LYS A 346 -6.71 -8.66 16.09
C LYS A 346 -6.46 -10.11 16.54
N ILE A 347 -6.41 -11.01 15.58
CA ILE A 347 -5.99 -12.41 15.78
C ILE A 347 -4.51 -12.49 15.39
N TYR A 348 -3.66 -12.79 16.36
CA TYR A 348 -2.21 -12.89 16.17
C TYR A 348 -1.80 -14.35 16.05
N ILE A 349 -1.15 -14.69 14.94
CA ILE A 349 -0.64 -16.04 14.65
C ILE A 349 0.89 -15.97 14.58
N PRO A 350 1.62 -16.75 15.40
CA PRO A 350 3.08 -16.75 15.39
C PRO A 350 3.67 -17.21 14.05
N LEU A 351 4.55 -16.40 13.46
CA LEU A 351 5.20 -16.70 12.17
C LEU A 351 6.18 -17.88 12.27
N LYS A 352 6.69 -18.18 13.46
CA LYS A 352 7.62 -19.30 13.71
C LYS A 352 6.91 -20.66 13.72
N ALA A 353 5.60 -20.69 13.93
CA ALA A 353 4.82 -21.92 14.05
C ALA A 353 4.38 -22.48 12.68
N VAL A 354 4.43 -21.68 11.62
CA VAL A 354 3.83 -21.99 10.32
C VAL A 354 4.81 -21.84 9.15
N SER A 355 4.68 -22.70 8.14
CA SER A 355 5.45 -22.57 6.90
C SER A 355 4.95 -21.39 6.04
N ALA A 356 5.77 -20.99 5.05
CA ALA A 356 5.39 -19.94 4.09
C ALA A 356 4.12 -20.30 3.30
N LYS A 357 3.84 -21.60 3.07
CA LYS A 357 2.62 -22.05 2.39
C LYS A 357 1.37 -21.76 3.22
N VAL A 358 1.41 -22.14 4.50
CA VAL A 358 0.32 -21.87 5.46
C VAL A 358 0.12 -20.37 5.62
N LEU A 359 1.21 -19.61 5.76
CA LEU A 359 1.16 -18.17 5.87
C LEU A 359 0.46 -17.53 4.65
N ASN A 360 0.78 -17.98 3.44
CA ASN A 360 0.15 -17.49 2.22
C ASN A 360 -1.34 -17.87 2.15
N HIS A 361 -1.73 -19.03 2.65
CA HIS A 361 -3.15 -19.40 2.76
C HIS A 361 -3.90 -18.49 3.73
N LEU A 362 -3.34 -18.25 4.93
CA LEU A 362 -3.92 -17.33 5.92
C LEU A 362 -4.04 -15.90 5.37
N LYS A 363 -3.01 -15.41 4.67
CA LYS A 363 -3.07 -14.11 3.96
C LYS A 363 -4.21 -14.04 2.94
N ARG A 364 -4.49 -15.14 2.22
CA ARG A 364 -5.60 -15.21 1.26
C ARG A 364 -6.96 -15.17 1.95
N ILE A 365 -7.11 -15.78 3.13
CA ILE A 365 -8.35 -15.70 3.93
C ILE A 365 -8.69 -14.24 4.25
N ALA A 366 -7.68 -13.41 4.56
CA ALA A 366 -7.85 -11.99 4.85
C ALA A 366 -7.71 -11.07 3.62
N SER A 367 -7.83 -11.59 2.39
CA SER A 367 -7.66 -10.81 1.16
C SER A 367 -8.83 -11.01 0.19
N PHE A 368 -9.25 -9.95 -0.49
CA PHE A 368 -10.32 -10.02 -1.50
C PHE A 368 -10.06 -9.10 -2.69
N LYS A 369 -10.73 -9.38 -3.81
CA LYS A 369 -10.65 -8.59 -5.05
C LYS A 369 -11.14 -7.18 -4.81
N ASN A 370 -10.38 -6.17 -5.24
CA ASN A 370 -10.80 -4.78 -5.17
C ASN A 370 -11.79 -4.46 -6.31
N PRO A 371 -13.09 -4.30 -6.05
CA PRO A 371 -14.08 -4.03 -7.08
C PRO A 371 -13.78 -2.76 -7.87
N GLU A 372 -13.24 -1.72 -7.19
CA GLU A 372 -12.86 -0.46 -7.83
C GLU A 372 -11.81 -0.68 -8.94
N PHE A 373 -10.86 -1.60 -8.73
CA PHE A 373 -9.86 -1.94 -9.75
C PHE A 373 -10.52 -2.52 -10.99
N TYR A 374 -11.40 -3.51 -10.81
CA TYR A 374 -12.06 -4.20 -11.93
C TYR A 374 -13.06 -3.29 -12.64
N CYS A 375 -13.76 -2.41 -11.93
CA CYS A 375 -14.59 -1.37 -12.51
C CYS A 375 -13.76 -0.38 -13.34
N LYS A 376 -12.64 0.13 -12.82
CA LYS A 376 -11.73 1.00 -13.58
C LYS A 376 -11.17 0.29 -14.80
N GLN A 377 -10.81 -0.98 -14.67
CA GLN A 377 -10.33 -1.80 -15.78
C GLN A 377 -11.39 -1.99 -16.86
N ALA A 378 -12.64 -2.32 -16.50
CA ALA A 378 -13.75 -2.48 -17.44
C ALA A 378 -14.08 -1.16 -18.17
N LEU A 379 -13.99 -0.04 -17.46
CA LEU A 379 -14.17 1.30 -18.00
C LEU A 379 -12.94 1.86 -18.74
N ARG A 380 -11.87 1.07 -18.88
CA ARG A 380 -10.58 1.47 -19.49
C ARG A 380 -9.96 2.73 -18.86
N LEU A 381 -10.25 2.96 -17.58
CA LEU A 381 -9.68 4.04 -16.77
C LEU A 381 -8.37 3.59 -16.12
N SER A 382 -7.53 4.55 -15.73
CA SER A 382 -6.25 4.27 -15.08
C SER A 382 -6.42 3.53 -13.74
N THR A 383 -5.73 2.40 -13.59
CA THR A 383 -5.69 1.58 -12.37
C THR A 383 -4.48 1.89 -11.47
N TYR A 384 -3.70 2.92 -11.82
CA TYR A 384 -2.40 3.28 -11.25
C TYR A 384 -2.32 3.33 -9.72
N SER A 385 -3.38 3.77 -9.03
CA SER A 385 -3.41 3.91 -7.56
C SER A 385 -4.44 3.01 -6.89
N THR A 386 -4.98 2.03 -7.62
CA THR A 386 -6.04 1.16 -7.09
C THR A 386 -5.48 -0.25 -7.06
N PRO A 387 -5.21 -0.82 -5.87
CA PRO A 387 -4.67 -2.17 -5.79
C PRO A 387 -5.71 -3.16 -6.31
N ARG A 388 -5.28 -4.23 -6.99
CA ARG A 388 -6.19 -5.28 -7.52
C ARG A 388 -6.80 -6.14 -6.41
N ILE A 389 -6.10 -6.27 -5.29
CA ILE A 389 -6.47 -7.05 -4.12
C ILE A 389 -6.36 -6.14 -2.91
N ILE A 390 -7.38 -6.12 -2.06
CA ILE A 390 -7.34 -5.48 -0.74
C ILE A 390 -6.92 -6.56 0.25
N SER A 391 -5.81 -6.32 0.95
CA SER A 391 -5.30 -7.18 2.02
C SER A 391 -5.65 -6.55 3.36
N CYS A 392 -6.31 -7.30 4.24
CA CYS A 392 -6.73 -6.83 5.57
C CYS A 392 -5.86 -7.38 6.71
N PHE A 393 -4.68 -7.91 6.42
CA PHE A 393 -3.74 -8.41 7.43
C PHE A 393 -2.54 -7.48 7.58
N ASP A 394 -1.93 -7.48 8.76
CA ASP A 394 -0.65 -6.82 9.02
C ASP A 394 0.40 -7.89 9.40
N ILE A 395 1.67 -7.65 9.06
CA ILE A 395 2.78 -8.53 9.44
C ILE A 395 3.70 -7.76 10.38
N THR A 396 3.97 -8.33 11.55
CA THR A 396 5.02 -7.87 12.46
C THR A 396 6.20 -8.84 12.43
N ASP A 397 7.27 -8.54 13.16
CA ASP A 397 8.49 -9.38 13.15
C ASP A 397 8.21 -10.84 13.56
N ASP A 398 7.31 -11.04 14.52
CA ASP A 398 6.99 -12.36 15.09
C ASP A 398 5.58 -12.88 14.77
N TYR A 399 4.64 -12.02 14.34
CA TYR A 399 3.23 -12.39 14.20
C TYR A 399 2.60 -11.95 12.88
N LEU A 400 1.69 -12.78 12.36
CA LEU A 400 0.67 -12.38 11.38
C LEU A 400 -0.55 -11.88 12.16
N ALA A 401 -0.88 -10.60 12.02
CA ALA A 401 -2.07 -10.00 12.61
C ALA A 401 -3.22 -10.02 11.60
N MET A 402 -4.23 -10.85 11.88
CA MET A 402 -5.42 -11.03 11.06
C MET A 402 -6.64 -10.33 11.67
N PRO A 403 -7.60 -9.91 10.85
CA PRO A 403 -8.88 -9.41 11.35
C PRO A 403 -9.63 -10.41 12.21
N ARG A 404 -10.32 -9.93 13.24
CA ARG A 404 -11.18 -10.79 14.09
C ARG A 404 -12.32 -11.44 13.33
N GLY A 405 -12.77 -10.82 12.23
CA GLY A 405 -13.82 -11.39 11.41
C GLY A 405 -13.43 -12.69 10.69
N CYS A 406 -12.13 -13.00 10.60
CA CYS A 406 -11.63 -14.21 9.96
C CYS A 406 -11.50 -15.41 10.93
N GLU A 407 -11.87 -15.27 12.21
CA GLU A 407 -11.72 -16.30 13.24
C GLU A 407 -12.26 -17.66 12.78
N ASP A 408 -13.53 -17.72 12.40
CA ASP A 408 -14.18 -18.98 11.98
C ASP A 408 -13.47 -19.65 10.80
N ALA A 409 -13.00 -18.85 9.82
CA ALA A 409 -12.29 -19.36 8.66
C ALA A 409 -10.90 -19.90 9.03
N ILE A 410 -10.20 -19.22 9.94
CA ILE A 410 -8.90 -19.68 10.46
C ILE A 410 -9.08 -20.99 11.24
N LEU A 411 -10.07 -21.06 12.13
CA LEU A 411 -10.34 -22.24 12.93
C LEU A 411 -10.79 -23.43 12.07
N SER A 412 -11.65 -23.22 11.08
CA SER A 412 -12.04 -24.26 10.11
C SER A 412 -10.81 -24.81 9.39
N PHE A 413 -9.96 -23.93 8.88
CA PHE A 413 -8.72 -24.30 8.20
C PHE A 413 -7.78 -25.12 9.11
N LEU A 414 -7.57 -24.71 10.36
CA LEU A 414 -6.71 -25.44 11.29
C LEU A 414 -7.28 -26.82 11.65
N ASN A 415 -8.61 -26.90 11.85
CA ASN A 415 -9.30 -28.15 12.17
C ASN A 415 -9.31 -29.13 10.99
N GLU A 416 -9.55 -28.65 9.77
CA GLU A 416 -9.48 -29.45 8.54
C GLU A 416 -8.11 -30.09 8.33
N ASN A 417 -7.04 -29.39 8.75
CA ASN A 417 -5.67 -29.89 8.69
C ASN A 417 -5.25 -30.69 9.95
N GLY A 418 -6.14 -30.83 10.93
CA GLY A 418 -5.91 -31.58 12.17
C GLY A 418 -4.76 -31.03 13.02
N VAL A 419 -4.62 -29.70 13.06
CA VAL A 419 -3.59 -28.97 13.80
C VAL A 419 -4.07 -28.68 15.21
N LYS A 420 -3.20 -28.87 16.21
CA LYS A 420 -3.50 -28.45 17.58
C LYS A 420 -3.22 -26.96 17.74
N TYR A 421 -4.16 -26.24 18.32
CA TYR A 421 -4.02 -24.83 18.62
C TYR A 421 -4.63 -24.49 19.98
N ASN A 422 -4.08 -23.45 20.62
CA ASN A 422 -4.61 -22.86 21.84
C ASN A 422 -4.98 -21.39 21.56
N ILE A 423 -6.09 -20.92 22.11
CA ILE A 423 -6.52 -19.52 21.97
C ILE A 423 -6.33 -18.82 23.32
N VAL A 424 -5.48 -17.80 23.34
CA VAL A 424 -5.31 -16.90 24.49
C VAL A 424 -6.18 -15.67 24.25
N ASP A 425 -7.22 -15.51 25.07
CA ASP A 425 -8.14 -14.38 25.00
C ASP A 425 -7.62 -13.19 25.83
N GLU A 426 -7.10 -12.18 25.14
CA GLU A 426 -6.63 -10.90 25.66
C GLU A 426 -7.63 -9.76 25.33
N THR A 427 -8.87 -10.11 24.96
CA THR A 427 -9.91 -9.11 24.70
C THR A 427 -10.42 -8.48 26.00
N ASN A 428 -10.91 -7.25 25.90
CA ASN A 428 -11.50 -6.57 27.04
C ASN A 428 -12.94 -7.02 27.23
N HIS A 429 -13.23 -7.69 28.35
CA HIS A 429 -14.58 -8.12 28.74
C HIS A 429 -15.44 -6.97 29.31
N GLY A 430 -14.84 -5.82 29.56
CA GLY A 430 -15.48 -4.62 30.09
C GLY A 430 -15.82 -4.74 31.57
N THR A 431 -16.57 -3.74 32.06
CA THR A 431 -17.06 -3.72 33.43
C THR A 431 -18.52 -4.21 33.47
N PRO A 432 -18.89 -5.10 34.40
CA PRO A 432 -20.28 -5.49 34.60
C PRO A 432 -21.13 -4.28 35.02
N ILE A 433 -22.32 -4.13 34.43
CA ILE A 433 -23.23 -3.01 34.68
C ILE A 433 -24.63 -3.50 35.05
N SER A 434 -25.23 -2.88 36.06
CA SER A 434 -26.61 -3.17 36.50
C SER A 434 -27.60 -2.40 35.64
N ILE A 435 -28.14 -3.09 34.64
CA ILE A 435 -29.11 -2.53 33.70
C ILE A 435 -30.27 -3.48 33.44
N SER A 436 -31.44 -2.91 33.17
CA SER A 436 -32.65 -3.67 32.79
C SER A 436 -33.37 -3.01 31.61
N PHE A 437 -33.89 -3.82 30.70
CA PHE A 437 -34.70 -3.36 29.58
C PHE A 437 -36.15 -3.11 30.01
N GLN A 438 -36.71 -1.95 29.65
CA GLN A 438 -38.08 -1.55 30.00
C GLN A 438 -39.10 -1.72 28.86
N GLY A 439 -38.66 -2.17 27.68
CA GLY A 439 -39.54 -2.40 26.53
C GLY A 439 -40.08 -3.83 26.45
N LYS A 440 -40.96 -4.06 25.46
CA LYS A 440 -41.37 -5.40 25.03
C LYS A 440 -40.89 -5.64 23.60
N GLU A 441 -40.00 -6.61 23.42
CA GLU A 441 -39.48 -6.95 22.10
C GLU A 441 -40.54 -7.67 21.25
N ARG A 442 -40.48 -7.43 19.93
CA ARG A 442 -41.27 -8.20 18.96
C ARG A 442 -40.68 -9.59 18.78
N GLU A 443 -41.47 -10.57 18.34
CA GLU A 443 -41.00 -11.95 18.10
C GLU A 443 -39.80 -12.00 17.14
N GLU A 444 -39.84 -11.21 16.07
CA GLU A 444 -38.73 -11.11 15.10
C GLU A 444 -37.46 -10.50 15.72
N GLN A 445 -37.61 -9.54 16.64
CA GLN A 445 -36.49 -8.95 17.37
C GLN A 445 -35.86 -9.96 18.34
N LEU A 446 -36.68 -10.76 19.04
CA LEU A 446 -36.21 -11.83 19.91
C LEU A 446 -35.40 -12.88 19.13
N ALA A 447 -35.86 -13.26 17.93
CA ALA A 447 -35.12 -14.17 17.06
C ALA A 447 -33.73 -13.59 16.68
N ALA A 448 -33.67 -12.32 16.29
CA ALA A 448 -32.41 -11.64 15.99
C ALA A 448 -31.47 -11.56 17.21
N ILE A 449 -32.01 -11.21 18.37
CA ILE A 449 -31.25 -11.07 19.63
C ILE A 449 -30.65 -12.42 20.00
N ASN A 450 -31.46 -13.49 20.01
CA ASN A 450 -30.99 -14.81 20.36
C ASN A 450 -29.90 -15.30 19.40
N ALA A 451 -30.04 -15.04 18.10
CA ALA A 451 -29.00 -15.38 17.12
C ALA A 451 -27.68 -14.63 17.36
N LEU A 452 -27.75 -13.31 17.62
CA LEU A 452 -26.54 -12.50 17.88
C LEU A 452 -25.86 -12.85 19.20
N LEU A 453 -26.61 -13.15 20.25
CA LEU A 453 -26.05 -13.47 21.57
C LEU A 453 -25.18 -14.74 21.58
N MET A 454 -25.41 -15.66 20.64
CA MET A 454 -24.60 -16.88 20.46
C MET A 454 -23.18 -16.59 19.96
N HIS A 455 -22.95 -15.39 19.40
CA HIS A 455 -21.66 -14.99 18.84
C HIS A 455 -21.13 -13.74 19.53
N CYS A 456 -19.81 -13.63 19.65
CA CYS A 456 -19.16 -12.42 20.20
C CYS A 456 -19.10 -11.30 19.17
N ASN A 457 -19.03 -11.65 17.88
CA ASN A 457 -19.03 -10.68 16.79
C ASN A 457 -20.18 -11.01 15.82
N GLY A 458 -20.80 -9.99 15.24
CA GLY A 458 -21.82 -10.23 14.20
C GLY A 458 -22.42 -8.94 13.62
N VAL A 459 -23.19 -9.10 12.54
CA VAL A 459 -23.91 -7.98 11.89
C VAL A 459 -25.41 -8.25 11.91
N LEU A 460 -26.17 -7.30 12.46
CA LEU A 460 -27.62 -7.26 12.34
C LEU A 460 -28.01 -6.57 11.04
N HIS A 461 -28.52 -7.36 10.10
CA HIS A 461 -29.09 -6.86 8.86
C HIS A 461 -30.61 -6.82 8.97
N ALA A 462 -31.16 -5.61 9.09
CA ALA A 462 -32.59 -5.41 9.18
C ALA A 462 -33.04 -4.11 8.51
N THR A 463 -34.20 -4.14 7.85
CA THR A 463 -34.79 -3.00 7.15
C THR A 463 -35.00 -1.79 8.06
N THR A 464 -35.14 -0.60 7.46
CA THR A 464 -35.63 0.57 8.18
C THR A 464 -37.03 0.25 8.75
N ALA A 465 -37.31 0.70 9.98
CA ALA A 465 -38.50 0.37 10.78
C ALA A 465 -38.54 -1.01 11.50
N PHE A 466 -37.53 -1.88 11.36
CA PHE A 466 -37.41 -3.09 12.20
C PHE A 466 -37.21 -2.77 13.69
N GLY A 467 -36.62 -1.60 13.99
CA GLY A 467 -36.23 -1.23 15.36
C GLY A 467 -34.83 -1.73 15.74
N LYS A 468 -33.84 -1.58 14.83
CA LYS A 468 -32.44 -1.95 15.06
C LYS A 468 -31.89 -1.38 16.38
N THR A 469 -32.13 -0.10 16.62
CA THR A 469 -31.72 0.58 17.86
C THR A 469 -32.30 -0.10 19.09
N VAL A 470 -33.62 -0.36 19.12
CA VAL A 470 -34.29 -1.01 20.26
C VAL A 470 -33.77 -2.43 20.47
N THR A 471 -33.55 -3.16 19.38
CA THR A 471 -32.95 -4.51 19.39
C THR A 471 -31.56 -4.47 20.02
N ALA A 472 -30.73 -3.49 19.64
CA ALA A 472 -29.41 -3.29 20.21
C ALA A 472 -29.45 -2.88 21.69
N VAL A 473 -30.37 -2.01 22.11
CA VAL A 473 -30.59 -1.70 23.54
C VAL A 473 -30.94 -2.96 24.33
N ALA A 474 -31.76 -3.83 23.75
CA ALA A 474 -32.14 -5.10 24.37
C ALA A 474 -30.96 -6.10 24.45
N ILE A 475 -29.99 -6.02 23.53
CA ILE A 475 -28.72 -6.77 23.60
C ILE A 475 -27.83 -6.21 24.73
N ILE A 476 -27.71 -4.88 24.84
CA ILE A 476 -26.98 -4.20 25.93
C ILE A 476 -27.51 -4.68 27.28
N ALA A 477 -28.83 -4.63 27.48
CA ALA A 477 -29.49 -5.08 28.71
C ALA A 477 -29.28 -6.56 29.06
N ARG A 478 -29.06 -7.42 28.05
CA ARG A 478 -28.80 -8.86 28.26
C ARG A 478 -27.32 -9.14 28.52
N LYS A 479 -26.40 -8.46 27.83
CA LYS A 479 -24.95 -8.63 27.99
C LYS A 479 -24.43 -7.99 29.28
N LYS A 480 -25.03 -6.88 29.74
CA LYS A 480 -24.71 -6.22 31.02
C LYS A 480 -23.23 -5.90 31.21
N VAL A 481 -22.56 -5.45 30.14
CA VAL A 481 -21.16 -5.00 30.16
C VAL A 481 -21.05 -3.58 29.63
N SER A 482 -19.97 -2.89 30.00
CA SER A 482 -19.68 -1.56 29.47
C SER A 482 -19.73 -1.53 27.94
N THR A 483 -20.52 -0.62 27.40
CA THR A 483 -20.84 -0.55 25.97
C THR A 483 -20.52 0.81 25.37
N LEU A 484 -19.80 0.81 24.25
CA LEU A 484 -19.60 1.98 23.41
C LEU A 484 -20.39 1.85 22.10
N ILE A 485 -21.21 2.84 21.80
CA ILE A 485 -21.98 2.93 20.56
C ILE A 485 -21.34 3.97 19.66
N LEU A 486 -20.90 3.53 18.49
CA LEU A 486 -20.24 4.35 17.48
C LEU A 486 -21.25 4.76 16.40
N VAL A 487 -21.38 6.08 16.19
CA VAL A 487 -22.28 6.66 15.20
C VAL A 487 -21.56 7.69 14.32
N HIS A 488 -22.09 7.95 13.13
CA HIS A 488 -21.44 8.85 12.16
C HIS A 488 -22.01 10.28 12.14
N SER A 489 -23.15 10.54 12.80
CA SER A 489 -23.79 11.87 12.81
C SER A 489 -24.35 12.25 14.17
N LYS A 490 -24.42 13.57 14.44
CA LYS A 490 -24.99 14.11 15.69
C LYS A 490 -26.47 13.80 15.84
N ALA A 491 -27.21 13.72 14.74
CA ALA A 491 -28.62 13.36 14.74
C ALA A 491 -28.81 11.92 15.25
N LEU A 492 -28.00 10.98 14.77
CA LEU A 492 -28.02 9.59 15.27
C LEU A 492 -27.59 9.52 16.73
N LEU A 493 -26.57 10.29 17.14
CA LEU A 493 -26.16 10.35 18.54
C LEU A 493 -27.32 10.76 19.45
N ALA A 494 -28.05 11.82 19.08
CA ALA A 494 -29.21 12.29 19.84
C ALA A 494 -30.34 11.24 19.87
N GLN A 495 -30.61 10.58 18.73
CA GLN A 495 -31.60 9.51 18.64
C GLN A 495 -31.23 8.30 19.51
N TRP A 496 -29.96 7.90 19.52
CA TRP A 496 -29.47 6.82 20.39
C TRP A 496 -29.60 7.18 21.86
N HIS A 497 -29.23 8.40 22.24
CA HIS A 497 -29.38 8.88 23.61
C HIS A 497 -30.85 8.87 24.06
N GLU A 498 -31.78 9.32 23.22
CA GLU A 498 -33.22 9.26 23.49
C GLU A 498 -33.70 7.81 23.70
N ARG A 499 -33.35 6.90 22.79
CA ARG A 499 -33.79 5.50 22.87
C ARG A 499 -33.18 4.74 24.05
N LEU A 500 -31.92 5.00 24.38
CA LEU A 500 -31.31 4.44 25.59
C LEU A 500 -32.00 4.96 26.85
N THR A 501 -32.34 6.25 26.90
CA THR A 501 -33.04 6.85 28.05
C THR A 501 -34.46 6.29 28.20
N GLU A 502 -35.15 5.99 27.09
CA GLU A 502 -36.51 5.45 27.06
C GLU A 502 -36.56 3.97 27.47
N PHE A 503 -35.62 3.14 26.98
CA PHE A 503 -35.72 1.69 27.08
C PHE A 503 -34.75 1.03 28.07
N LEU A 504 -33.76 1.78 28.59
CA LEU A 504 -32.75 1.24 29.50
C LEU A 504 -32.87 1.90 30.88
N ASN A 505 -33.09 1.09 31.91
CA ASN A 505 -32.90 1.52 33.29
C ASN A 505 -31.46 1.22 33.71
N ILE A 506 -30.73 2.26 34.13
CA ILE A 506 -29.34 2.14 34.60
C ILE A 506 -29.32 2.53 36.07
N ASP A 507 -28.90 1.60 36.92
CA ASP A 507 -28.70 1.85 38.35
C ASP A 507 -27.36 2.59 38.57
N TYR A 508 -27.25 3.81 38.06
CA TYR A 508 -26.04 4.63 38.21
C TYR A 508 -26.23 5.71 39.27
N VAL A 509 -25.34 5.71 40.26
CA VAL A 509 -25.27 6.76 41.28
C VAL A 509 -24.34 7.85 40.77
N GLU A 510 -24.86 9.07 40.64
CA GLU A 510 -24.08 10.24 40.21
C GLU A 510 -22.88 10.45 41.15
N PRO A 511 -21.63 10.45 40.64
CA PRO A 511 -20.48 10.79 41.46
C PRO A 511 -20.60 12.26 41.88
N PRO A 512 -20.33 12.61 43.16
CA PRO A 512 -20.53 13.96 43.66
C PRO A 512 -19.63 14.94 42.90
N VAL A 513 -20.24 15.79 42.07
CA VAL A 513 -19.52 16.82 41.32
C VAL A 513 -19.31 18.04 42.23
N PRO A 514 -18.08 18.54 42.43
CA PRO A 514 -17.87 19.78 43.18
C PRO A 514 -18.58 20.94 42.48
N ASN A 515 -19.39 21.69 43.24
CA ASN A 515 -20.23 22.80 42.78
C ASN A 515 -19.44 23.81 41.91
N LYS A 516 -19.53 23.69 40.58
CA LYS A 516 -19.07 24.72 39.65
C LYS A 516 -20.19 25.73 39.42
N ARG A 517 -19.92 27.02 39.65
CA ARG A 517 -20.83 28.12 39.30
C ARG A 517 -20.97 28.20 37.77
N GLY A 518 -22.15 27.85 37.24
CA GLY A 518 -22.46 27.88 35.82
C GLY A 518 -23.78 27.16 35.50
N ARG A 519 -24.17 27.14 34.20
CA ARG A 519 -25.36 26.41 33.72
C ARG A 519 -25.15 24.90 33.97
N CYS A 520 -25.78 24.34 34.99
CA CYS A 520 -25.74 22.89 35.25
C CYS A 520 -26.36 22.16 34.05
N LYS A 521 -25.55 21.36 33.34
CA LYS A 521 -26.08 20.42 32.35
C LYS A 521 -26.91 19.38 33.11
N LYS A 522 -28.10 19.05 32.59
CA LYS A 522 -28.93 17.97 33.12
C LYS A 522 -28.10 16.69 33.09
N PHE A 523 -27.90 16.06 34.24
CA PHE A 523 -27.16 14.81 34.36
C PHE A 523 -27.88 13.71 33.57
N SER A 524 -27.13 12.90 32.84
CA SER A 524 -27.59 11.71 32.15
C SER A 524 -26.63 10.57 32.49
N ALA A 525 -27.15 9.40 32.85
CA ALA A 525 -26.33 8.22 33.10
C ALA A 525 -25.68 7.67 31.81
N ILE A 526 -26.14 8.12 30.65
CA ILE A 526 -25.61 7.77 29.33
C ILE A 526 -24.64 8.86 28.90
N GLY A 527 -23.37 8.52 28.71
CA GLY A 527 -22.37 9.48 28.28
C GLY A 527 -22.40 9.72 26.78
N CYS A 528 -21.92 10.89 26.38
CA CYS A 528 -21.89 11.33 24.99
C CYS A 528 -20.53 11.94 24.66
N LEU A 529 -20.00 11.58 23.49
CA LEU A 529 -18.81 12.21 22.94
C LEU A 529 -19.10 12.77 21.56
N ASP A 530 -18.99 14.09 21.44
CA ASP A 530 -19.13 14.78 20.18
C ASP A 530 -18.07 15.90 20.04
N SER A 531 -18.15 16.67 18.96
CA SER A 531 -17.21 17.78 18.70
C SER A 531 -17.30 18.93 19.71
N THR A 532 -18.32 18.97 20.57
CA THR A 532 -18.62 20.08 21.50
C THR A 532 -18.40 19.73 22.96
N GLY A 533 -18.30 18.45 23.30
CA GLY A 533 -18.05 18.03 24.67
C GLY A 533 -17.83 16.54 24.83
N ASN A 534 -17.24 16.19 25.97
CA ASN A 534 -17.03 14.83 26.43
C ASN A 534 -17.75 14.66 27.77
N SER A 535 -18.71 13.75 27.83
CA SER A 535 -19.39 13.32 29.05
C SER A 535 -19.39 11.80 29.18
N LEU A 536 -18.34 11.13 28.71
CA LEU A 536 -18.21 9.67 28.79
C LEU A 536 -18.08 9.21 30.25
N HIS A 537 -18.72 8.08 30.57
CA HIS A 537 -18.73 7.51 31.92
C HIS A 537 -18.09 6.12 32.00
N GLY A 538 -17.87 5.45 30.86
CA GLY A 538 -17.35 4.09 30.77
C GLY A 538 -18.42 3.02 31.03
N ILE A 539 -19.71 3.36 30.93
CA ILE A 539 -20.84 2.48 31.22
C ILE A 539 -21.62 2.18 29.95
N VAL A 540 -22.50 3.08 29.52
CA VAL A 540 -23.14 3.02 28.22
C VAL A 540 -22.97 4.40 27.60
N ASP A 541 -22.14 4.45 26.57
CA ASP A 541 -21.70 5.71 25.99
C ASP A 541 -21.94 5.73 24.48
N VAL A 542 -22.31 6.90 23.95
CA VAL A 542 -22.51 7.12 22.51
C VAL A 542 -21.46 8.11 22.01
N ALA A 543 -20.67 7.72 21.01
CA ALA A 543 -19.60 8.54 20.48
C ALA A 543 -19.71 8.73 18.97
N LEU A 544 -19.45 9.97 18.53
CA LEU A 544 -19.14 10.23 17.12
C LEU A 544 -17.80 9.61 16.79
N ILE A 545 -17.76 8.84 15.70
CA ILE A 545 -16.54 8.16 15.24
C ILE A 545 -15.40 9.16 14.98
N GLN A 546 -15.70 10.31 14.37
CA GLN A 546 -14.72 11.37 14.16
C GLN A 546 -14.15 11.94 15.47
N SER A 547 -14.92 11.93 16.55
CA SER A 547 -14.48 12.41 17.86
C SER A 547 -13.65 11.39 18.63
N CYS A 548 -13.60 10.13 18.16
CA CYS A 548 -12.77 9.06 18.72
C CYS A 548 -11.31 9.12 18.27
N LEU A 549 -10.99 9.96 17.29
CA LEU A 549 -9.63 10.13 16.77
C LEU A 549 -8.95 11.37 17.38
N ASP A 550 -7.63 11.29 17.48
CA ASP A 550 -6.73 12.41 17.74
C ASP A 550 -5.62 12.40 16.69
N GLY A 551 -5.75 13.26 15.68
CA GLY A 551 -4.99 13.15 14.43
C GLY A 551 -5.24 11.82 13.73
N ASP A 552 -4.18 11.06 13.49
CA ASP A 552 -4.25 9.71 12.90
C ASP A 552 -4.37 8.59 13.95
N SER A 553 -4.34 8.92 15.25
CA SER A 553 -4.38 7.95 16.35
C SER A 553 -5.79 7.80 16.96
N VAL A 554 -6.09 6.61 17.47
CA VAL A 554 -7.35 6.35 18.19
C VAL A 554 -7.17 6.72 19.66
N LYS A 555 -8.16 7.41 20.25
CA LYS A 555 -8.09 7.78 21.67
C LYS A 555 -8.17 6.53 22.56
N PRO A 556 -7.38 6.46 23.65
CA PRO A 556 -7.28 5.26 24.48
C PRO A 556 -8.59 4.77 25.10
N PHE A 557 -9.57 5.65 25.30
CA PHE A 557 -10.84 5.28 25.93
C PHE A 557 -11.62 4.22 25.14
N VAL A 558 -11.41 4.10 23.83
CA VAL A 558 -12.07 3.12 22.95
C VAL A 558 -11.73 1.69 23.38
N GLU A 559 -10.57 1.47 24.01
CA GLU A 559 -10.12 0.16 24.46
C GLU A 559 -10.82 -0.31 25.74
N ASN A 560 -11.52 0.57 26.47
CA ASN A 560 -12.01 0.31 27.83
C ASN A 560 -13.38 -0.38 27.92
N TYR A 561 -14.03 -0.65 26.79
CA TYR A 561 -15.39 -1.21 26.76
C TYR A 561 -15.39 -2.72 26.49
N GLY A 562 -16.33 -3.42 27.10
CA GLY A 562 -16.57 -4.85 26.89
C GLY A 562 -17.36 -5.16 25.62
N MET A 563 -18.17 -4.21 25.19
CA MET A 563 -18.97 -4.30 23.98
C MET A 563 -18.88 -3.02 23.13
N VAL A 564 -18.74 -3.18 21.81
CA VAL A 564 -18.84 -2.08 20.84
C VAL A 564 -19.96 -2.36 19.86
N ILE A 565 -20.82 -1.36 19.64
CA ILE A 565 -21.90 -1.42 18.65
C ILE A 565 -21.67 -0.31 17.62
N VAL A 566 -21.64 -0.66 16.34
CA VAL A 566 -21.45 0.30 15.24
C VAL A 566 -22.74 0.45 14.46
N ASP A 567 -23.34 1.64 14.51
CA ASP A 567 -24.55 1.94 13.76
C ASP A 567 -24.23 2.40 12.34
N GLU A 568 -25.08 2.01 11.39
CA GLU A 568 -24.85 2.13 9.95
C GLU A 568 -23.44 1.65 9.53
N CYS A 569 -23.09 0.44 9.96
CA CYS A 569 -21.77 -0.17 9.74
C CYS A 569 -21.41 -0.37 8.26
N HIS A 570 -22.32 -0.14 7.32
CA HIS A 570 -22.01 -0.10 5.90
C HIS A 570 -21.03 1.03 5.50
N HIS A 571 -20.83 2.02 6.38
CA HIS A 571 -19.84 3.10 6.24
C HIS A 571 -18.40 2.71 6.69
N VAL A 572 -18.19 1.49 7.18
CA VAL A 572 -16.89 1.00 7.71
C VAL A 572 -15.75 1.07 6.68
N SER A 573 -16.04 1.16 5.38
CA SER A 573 -15.02 1.29 4.34
C SER A 573 -14.26 2.62 4.31
N SER A 574 -14.62 3.59 5.16
CA SER A 574 -13.85 4.81 5.28
C SER A 574 -12.62 4.55 6.15
N ILE A 575 -11.47 5.10 5.76
CA ILE A 575 -10.19 4.99 6.50
C ILE A 575 -10.38 5.36 7.98
N THR A 576 -11.21 6.38 8.25
CA THR A 576 -11.57 6.83 9.59
C THR A 576 -12.23 5.74 10.44
N PHE A 577 -13.20 5.02 9.87
CA PHE A 577 -13.87 3.92 10.57
C PHE A 577 -12.92 2.74 10.79
N GLU A 578 -12.15 2.37 9.76
CA GLU A 578 -11.19 1.27 9.83
C GLU A 578 -10.17 1.51 10.95
N ASN A 579 -9.63 2.73 11.06
CA ASN A 579 -8.67 3.09 12.10
C ASN A 579 -9.27 2.94 13.50
N VAL A 580 -10.51 3.44 13.72
CA VAL A 580 -11.17 3.30 15.03
C VAL A 580 -11.42 1.84 15.37
N LEU A 581 -11.90 1.02 14.42
CA LEU A 581 -12.14 -0.40 14.65
C LEU A 581 -10.87 -1.19 14.95
N LYS A 582 -9.75 -0.87 14.28
CA LYS A 582 -8.44 -1.46 14.59
C LYS A 582 -7.99 -1.19 16.04
N GLY A 583 -8.49 -0.12 16.68
CA GLY A 583 -8.22 0.18 18.09
C GLY A 583 -9.19 -0.47 19.07
N VAL A 584 -10.23 -1.19 18.61
CA VAL A 584 -11.23 -1.80 19.49
C VAL A 584 -10.74 -3.14 20.02
N LYS A 585 -10.52 -3.22 21.33
CA LYS A 585 -10.19 -4.46 22.06
C LYS A 585 -11.39 -5.17 22.69
N ALA A 586 -12.59 -4.62 22.54
CA ALA A 586 -13.81 -5.16 23.16
C ALA A 586 -14.03 -6.64 22.82
N HIS A 587 -14.43 -7.44 23.80
CA HIS A 587 -14.74 -8.86 23.62
C HIS A 587 -15.90 -9.04 22.63
N THR A 588 -16.92 -8.19 22.72
CA THR A 588 -18.10 -8.24 21.86
C THR A 588 -18.15 -7.07 20.87
N VAL A 589 -18.33 -7.32 19.56
CA VAL A 589 -18.42 -6.27 18.53
C VAL A 589 -19.58 -6.54 17.57
N TYR A 590 -20.60 -5.67 17.58
CA TYR A 590 -21.77 -5.79 16.70
C TYR A 590 -21.90 -4.64 15.71
N GLY A 591 -22.30 -4.95 14.47
CA GLY A 591 -22.64 -3.97 13.44
C GLY A 591 -24.14 -3.93 13.18
N LEU A 592 -24.71 -2.76 12.97
CA LEU A 592 -26.11 -2.57 12.58
C LEU A 592 -26.18 -1.93 11.20
N THR A 593 -26.93 -2.52 10.26
CA THR A 593 -27.11 -1.93 8.93
C THR A 593 -28.46 -2.27 8.30
N ALA A 594 -29.00 -1.35 7.51
CA ALA A 594 -30.14 -1.59 6.63
C ALA A 594 -29.77 -2.21 5.28
N THR A 595 -28.52 -1.99 4.84
CA THR A 595 -28.06 -2.30 3.50
C THR A 595 -26.63 -2.83 3.56
N PRO A 596 -26.43 -4.15 3.70
CA PRO A 596 -25.09 -4.76 3.63
C PRO A 596 -24.58 -4.85 2.18
N ILE A 597 -25.49 -4.89 1.20
CA ILE A 597 -25.15 -4.98 -0.22
C ILE A 597 -24.93 -3.56 -0.77
N ARG A 598 -23.67 -3.17 -0.94
CA ARG A 598 -23.30 -1.91 -1.62
C ARG A 598 -23.30 -2.07 -3.14
N LYS A 599 -23.65 -0.98 -3.83
CA LYS A 599 -23.60 -0.86 -5.31
C LYS A 599 -22.19 -0.83 -5.89
N ASP A 600 -21.17 -0.59 -5.07
CA ASP A 600 -19.77 -0.51 -5.49
C ASP A 600 -19.02 -1.85 -5.38
N GLY A 601 -19.65 -2.91 -4.85
CA GLY A 601 -19.04 -4.23 -4.70
C GLY A 601 -18.13 -4.40 -3.48
N HIS A 602 -17.94 -3.36 -2.63
CA HIS A 602 -17.05 -3.39 -1.46
C HIS A 602 -17.65 -4.16 -0.25
N GLN A 603 -18.56 -5.10 -0.52
CA GLN A 603 -19.27 -5.90 0.48
C GLN A 603 -18.35 -6.65 1.46
N PRO A 604 -17.18 -7.19 1.05
CA PRO A 604 -16.28 -7.89 1.98
C PRO A 604 -15.72 -7.01 3.11
N ILE A 605 -15.69 -5.69 2.91
CA ILE A 605 -15.15 -4.71 3.88
C ILE A 605 -16.01 -4.63 5.14
N ILE A 606 -17.28 -5.03 5.10
CA ILE A 606 -18.15 -4.99 6.29
C ILE A 606 -17.87 -6.21 7.20
N PHE A 607 -17.52 -7.36 6.63
CA PHE A 607 -17.45 -8.63 7.38
C PHE A 607 -16.04 -8.97 7.84
N ILE A 608 -15.03 -8.61 7.04
CA ILE A 608 -13.64 -9.02 7.26
C ILE A 608 -12.99 -8.28 8.44
N PRO A 609 -13.07 -6.94 8.60
CA PRO A 609 -12.20 -6.22 9.56
C PRO A 609 -12.44 -6.53 11.04
N GLN A 610 -13.69 -6.64 11.51
CA GLN A 610 -13.96 -6.78 12.96
C GLN A 610 -15.23 -7.59 13.32
N PHE A 611 -16.24 -7.64 12.44
CA PHE A 611 -17.57 -8.11 12.80
C PHE A 611 -17.80 -9.62 12.60
N GLY A 612 -17.00 -10.30 11.79
CA GLY A 612 -17.21 -11.72 11.50
C GLY A 612 -18.29 -11.99 10.46
N ILE A 613 -18.44 -13.27 10.12
CA ILE A 613 -19.30 -13.74 9.02
C ILE A 613 -20.76 -13.92 9.49
N THR A 614 -21.04 -13.86 10.79
CA THR A 614 -22.39 -14.04 11.33
C THR A 614 -23.32 -12.88 10.93
N GLU A 615 -24.07 -13.08 9.84
CA GLU A 615 -25.15 -12.19 9.41
C GLU A 615 -26.50 -12.75 9.87
N CYS A 616 -27.19 -12.02 10.76
CA CYS A 616 -28.59 -12.30 11.04
C CYS A 616 -29.44 -11.50 10.05
N LEU A 617 -29.96 -12.20 9.03
CA LEU A 617 -30.70 -11.60 7.92
C LEU A 617 -32.20 -11.85 8.10
N ILE A 618 -32.95 -10.81 8.48
CA ILE A 618 -34.41 -10.87 8.57
C ILE A 618 -34.99 -10.13 7.36
N ARG A 619 -35.41 -10.90 6.34
CA ARG A 619 -36.12 -10.36 5.16
C ARG A 619 -37.62 -10.34 5.41
N TYR A 620 -38.21 -9.14 5.33
CA TYR A 620 -39.65 -8.96 5.33
C TYR A 620 -40.25 -9.60 4.06
N LYS A 621 -41.06 -10.66 4.22
CA LYS A 621 -42.05 -11.02 3.19
C LYS A 621 -43.25 -10.10 3.42
N CYS A 622 -43.35 -9.01 2.66
CA CYS A 622 -44.65 -8.39 2.45
C CYS A 622 -45.50 -9.38 1.63
N SER A 623 -46.24 -10.24 2.30
CA SER A 623 -47.45 -10.85 1.73
C SER A 623 -48.46 -9.74 1.51
N VAL A 624 -48.45 -9.18 0.30
CA VAL A 624 -49.57 -8.37 -0.20
C VAL A 624 -50.69 -9.36 -0.53
N ASN A 625 -51.58 -9.58 0.44
CA ASN A 625 -52.92 -10.06 0.17
C ASN A 625 -53.81 -8.83 -0.06
N THR A 626 -54.03 -8.51 -1.33
CA THR A 626 -55.33 -8.07 -1.91
C THR A 626 -55.26 -8.26 -3.40
#